data_AF-A0A2V2PPG4-F1
#
_entry.id   AF-A0A2V2PPG4-F1
#
_cell.length_a   1.000
_cell.length_b   1.000
_cell.length_c   1.000
_cell.angle_alpha   90.00
_cell.angle_beta   90.00
_cell.angle_gamma   90.00
#
_symmetry.space_group_name_H-M   'P 1'
#
loop_
_entity.id
_entity.type
_entity.pdbx_description
1 polymer ?
#
loop_
_entity_poly.entity_id
_entity_poly.type
_entity_poly.pdbx_seq_one_letter_code
_entity_poly.pdbx_strand_id
1 'polypeptide(L)' 'MGRPSRLGDEDRSDYADVLDEVLASAEIRRLLERSGVSAGRLRTRALAAAGRTAPAADAEYRAYAALRR' A
#
# COMPACT_ATOMS: atom_id res chain seq x y z
N MET A 1 -17.19 -18.92 -8.41
CA MET A 1 -17.15 -17.83 -7.40
C MET A 1 -15.71 -17.67 -6.91
N GLY A 2 -14.88 -16.93 -7.65
CA GLY A 2 -13.48 -16.67 -7.28
C GLY A 2 -13.43 -15.66 -6.14
N ARG A 3 -12.79 -16.03 -5.02
CA ARG A 3 -12.58 -15.11 -3.89
C ARG A 3 -11.76 -13.91 -4.37
N PRO A 4 -12.11 -12.66 -4.00
CA PRO A 4 -11.30 -11.50 -4.34
C PRO A 4 -9.91 -11.71 -3.74
N SER A 5 -8.86 -11.50 -4.55
CA SER A 5 -7.46 -11.64 -4.15
C SER A 5 -7.22 -10.89 -2.84
N ARG A 6 -7.20 -11.65 -1.75
CA ARG A 6 -6.61 -11.23 -0.50
C ARG A 6 -5.12 -11.29 -0.78
N LEU A 7 -4.43 -10.15 -0.70
CA LEU A 7 -2.98 -10.11 -0.59
C LEU A 7 -2.55 -11.30 0.29
N GLY A 8 -1.67 -12.15 -0.22
CA GLY A 8 -1.06 -13.20 0.60
C GLY A 8 -0.31 -12.57 1.78
N ASP A 9 0.00 -13.34 2.80
CA ASP A 9 0.73 -12.82 3.95
C ASP A 9 2.11 -12.23 3.56
N GLU A 10 2.72 -12.76 2.50
CA GLU A 10 3.92 -12.21 1.85
C GLU A 10 3.64 -10.83 1.21
N ASP A 11 2.61 -10.72 0.36
CA ASP A 11 2.25 -9.45 -0.28
C ASP A 11 1.86 -8.37 0.75
N ARG A 12 1.30 -8.79 1.89
CA ARG A 12 0.96 -7.89 2.99
C ARG A 12 2.19 -7.34 3.71
N SER A 13 3.25 -8.14 3.79
CA SER A 13 4.53 -7.73 4.38
C SER A 13 5.24 -6.76 3.45
N ASP A 14 5.33 -7.09 2.15
CA ASP A 14 5.89 -6.19 1.13
C ASP A 14 5.13 -4.86 1.06
N TYR A 15 3.80 -4.89 1.14
CA TYR A 15 2.98 -3.68 1.19
C TYR A 15 3.26 -2.83 2.44
N ALA A 16 3.52 -3.46 3.59
CA ALA A 16 3.85 -2.74 4.82
C ALA A 16 5.23 -2.07 4.73
N ASP A 17 6.21 -2.74 4.13
CA ASP A 17 7.56 -2.21 3.98
C ASP A 17 7.60 -1.01 3.02
N VAL A 18 6.92 -1.12 1.87
CA VAL A 18 6.78 0.01 0.93
C VAL A 18 6.03 1.18 1.57
N LEU A 19 4.99 0.90 2.36
CA LEU A 19 4.24 1.93 3.07
C LEU A 19 5.13 2.65 4.11
N ASP A 20 5.98 1.92 4.82
CA ASP A 20 6.91 2.50 5.78
C ASP A 20 7.99 3.36 5.10
N GLU A 21 8.48 2.95 3.92
CA GLU A 21 9.38 3.77 3.09
C GLU A 21 8.72 5.08 2.64
N VAL A 22 7.49 5.01 2.11
CA VAL A 22 6.74 6.20 1.68
C VAL A 22 6.48 7.14 2.86
N LEU A 23 6.09 6.61 4.02
CA LEU A 23 5.88 7.40 5.23
C LEU A 23 7.19 8.01 5.77
N ALA A 24 8.33 7.40 5.49
CA ALA A 24 9.64 7.94 5.80
C ALA A 24 10.10 9.03 4.80
N SER A 25 9.43 9.24 3.67
CA SER A 25 9.78 10.33 2.75
C SER A 25 9.64 11.70 3.41
N ALA A 26 10.62 12.59 3.20
CA ALA A 26 10.60 13.94 3.74
C ALA A 26 9.39 14.76 3.22
N GLU A 27 8.97 14.51 1.98
CA GLU A 27 7.81 15.15 1.39
C GLU A 27 6.52 14.74 2.12
N ILE A 28 6.32 13.44 2.32
CA ILE A 28 5.14 12.89 3.00
C ILE A 28 5.11 13.32 4.46
N ARG A 29 6.26 13.32 5.15
CA ARG A 29 6.37 13.84 6.52
C ARG A 29 5.91 15.31 6.61
N ARG A 30 6.38 16.18 5.71
CA ARG A 30 5.94 17.59 5.65
C ARG A 30 4.44 17.74 5.37
N LEU A 31 3.88 16.89 4.51
CA LEU A 31 2.44 16.89 4.23
C LEU A 31 1.61 16.45 5.45
N LEU A 32 2.08 15.44 6.18
CA LEU A 32 1.45 14.94 7.39
C LEU A 32 1.48 15.97 8.52
N GLU A 33 2.62 16.64 8.72
CA GLU A 33 2.76 17.74 9.68
C GLU A 33 1.78 18.88 9.38
N ARG A 34 1.68 19.32 8.12
CA ARG A 34 0.76 20.38 7.72
C ARG A 34 -0.71 20.01 7.87
N SER A 35 -1.05 18.73 7.70
CA SER A 35 -2.43 18.24 7.81
C SER A 35 -2.82 17.82 9.23
N GLY A 36 -1.87 17.79 10.17
CA GLY A 36 -2.10 17.30 11.54
C GLY A 36 -2.41 15.80 11.61
N VAL A 37 -2.15 15.05 10.53
CA VAL A 37 -2.40 13.61 10.47
C VAL A 37 -1.13 12.87 10.91
N SER A 38 -1.21 12.04 11.94
CA SER A 38 -0.08 11.22 12.36
C SER A 38 0.23 10.12 11.33
N ALA A 39 1.51 9.89 11.03
CA ALA A 39 1.98 8.79 10.18
C ALA A 39 1.45 7.43 10.64
N GLY A 40 1.47 7.14 11.94
CA GLY A 40 0.96 5.88 12.50
C GLY A 40 -0.54 5.66 12.22
N ARG A 41 -1.37 6.70 12.34
CA ARG A 41 -2.80 6.62 11.99
C ARG A 41 -3.02 6.38 10.50
N LEU A 42 -2.23 7.02 9.65
CA LEU A 42 -2.30 6.81 8.20
C LEU A 42 -1.88 5.37 7.85
N ARG A 43 -0.80 4.87 8.46
CA ARG A 43 -0.32 3.49 8.31
C ARG A 43 -1.40 2.47 8.64
N THR A 44 -2.03 2.57 9.81
CA THR A 44 -3.11 1.67 10.23
C THR A 44 -4.28 1.68 9.26
N ARG A 45 -4.66 2.86 8.75
CA ARG A 45 -5.75 2.98 7.76
C ARG A 45 -5.38 2.36 6.42
N ALA A 46 -4.16 2.56 5.94
CA ALA A 46 -3.67 1.99 4.70
C ALA A 46 -3.63 0.45 4.77
N LEU A 47 -3.08 -0.13 5.84
CA LEU A 47 -3.07 -1.58 6.06
C LEU A 47 -4.47 -2.18 6.17
N ALA A 48 -5.42 -1.48 6.80
CA ALA A 48 -6.82 -1.92 6.85
C ALA A 48 -7.52 -1.81 5.49
N ALA A 49 -7.07 -0.90 4.62
CA ALA A 49 -7.61 -0.72 3.27
C ALA A 49 -6.95 -1.64 2.23
N ALA A 50 -5.82 -2.28 2.55
CA ALA A 50 -5.02 -3.09 1.63
C ALA A 50 -5.85 -4.15 0.87
N GLY A 51 -6.79 -4.81 1.54
CA GLY A 51 -7.69 -5.80 0.90
C GLY A 51 -8.67 -5.22 -0.12
N ARG A 52 -8.86 -3.89 -0.16
CA ARG A 52 -9.63 -3.17 -1.18
C ARG A 52 -8.72 -2.55 -2.25
N THR A 53 -7.55 -2.07 -1.85
CA THR A 53 -6.59 -1.42 -2.76
C THR A 53 -5.89 -2.41 -3.68
N ALA A 54 -5.51 -3.59 -3.17
CA ALA A 54 -4.79 -4.57 -3.98
C ALA A 54 -5.59 -5.14 -5.17
N PRO A 55 -6.89 -5.50 -5.03
CA PRO A 55 -7.67 -5.89 -6.19
C PRO A 55 -7.84 -4.78 -7.23
N ALA A 56 -7.88 -3.51 -6.80
CA ALA A 56 -7.97 -2.37 -7.71
C ALA A 56 -6.67 -2.15 -8.49
N ALA A 57 -5.52 -2.47 -7.89
CA ALA A 57 -4.21 -2.38 -8.51
C ALA A 57 -3.79 -3.66 -9.27
N ASP A 58 -4.53 -4.77 -9.17
CA ASP A 58 -4.14 -6.08 -9.75
C ASP A 58 -3.94 -6.01 -11.27
N ALA A 59 -4.77 -5.25 -11.99
CA ALA A 59 -4.63 -5.10 -13.44
C ALA A 59 -3.32 -4.39 -13.84
N GLU A 60 -2.98 -3.31 -13.15
CA GLU A 60 -1.73 -2.56 -13.36
C GLU A 60 -0.52 -3.40 -12.95
N TYR A 61 -0.62 -4.10 -11.82
CA TYR A 61 0.44 -4.99 -11.34
C TYR A 61 0.74 -6.11 -12.34
N ARG A 62 -0.29 -6.76 -12.91
CA ARG A 62 -0.11 -7.80 -13.93
C ARG A 62 0.53 -7.25 -15.21
N ALA A 63 0.15 -6.04 -15.64
CA ALA A 63 0.76 -5.39 -16.80
C ALA A 63 2.24 -5.09 -16.56
N TYR A 64 2.59 -4.55 -15.39
CA TYR A 64 3.98 -4.34 -14.99
C TYR A 64 4.77 -5.66 -14.92
N ALA A 65 4.22 -6.70 -14.28
CA ALA A 65 4.87 -7.99 -14.15
C ALA A 65 5.14 -8.68 -15.50
N ALA A 66 4.26 -8.48 -16.48
CA ALA A 66 4.45 -8.97 -17.85
C ALA A 66 5.59 -8.27 -18.59
N LEU A 67 5.83 -6.97 -18.32
CA LEU A 67 6.91 -6.17 -18.90
C LEU A 67 8.26 -6.35 -18.21
N ARG A 68 8.26 -6.81 -16.94
CA ARG A 68 9.49 -7.05 -16.17
C ARG A 68 10.19 -8.37 -16.54
N ARG A 69 9.51 -9.26 -17.27
CA ARG A 69 10.12 -10.47 -17.84
C ARG A 69 10.90 -10.15 -19.10
#